data_AF-A0A1D7QKA2-F1
#
_entry.id   AF-A0A1D7QKA2-F1
#
_cell.length_a   1.000
_cell.length_b   1.000
_cell.length_c   1.000
_cell.angle_alpha   90.00
_cell.angle_beta   90.00
_cell.angle_gamma   90.00
#
_symmetry.space_group_name_H-M   'P 1'
#
loop_
_entity.id
_entity.type
_entity.pdbx_description
1 polymer ?
#
loop_
_entity_poly.entity_id
_entity_poly.type
_entity_poly.pdbx_seq_one_letter_code
_entity_poly.pdbx_strand_id
1 'polypeptide(L)' 'MPELLLICVLLIPQTVAGILAKSMGRSFFFWFFISFLIPIISLIVLLFLDDKGESGGYELADHVTKRDNIS' A
#
# COMPACT_ATOMS: atom_id res chain seq x y z
N MET A 1 -8.15 5.15 29.09
CA MET A 1 -8.80 4.67 27.86
C MET A 1 -7.77 4.72 26.74
N PRO A 2 -7.03 3.63 26.48
CA PRO A 2 -5.97 3.55 25.48
C PRO A 2 -6.45 3.80 24.03
N GLU A 3 -7.77 3.72 23.80
CA GLU A 3 -8.42 3.95 22.51
C GLU A 3 -8.17 5.38 21.97
N LEU A 4 -8.11 6.39 22.85
CA LEU A 4 -7.81 7.78 22.47
C LEU A 4 -6.36 7.94 21.99
N LEU A 5 -5.43 7.22 22.61
CA LEU A 5 -4.02 7.22 22.21
C LEU A 5 -3.85 6.59 20.82
N LEU A 6 -4.58 5.50 20.55
CA LEU A 6 -4.56 4.81 19.26
C LEU A 6 -5.03 5.73 18.12
N ILE A 7 -6.13 6.46 18.33
CA ILE A 7 -6.66 7.42 17.36
C ILE A 7 -5.69 8.57 17.13
N CYS A 8 -5.08 9.11 18.20
CA CYS A 8 -4.06 10.15 18.08
C CYS A 8 -2.86 9.68 17.25
N VAL A 9 -2.35 8.47 17.49
CA VAL A 9 -1.22 7.91 16.74
C VAL A 9 -1.58 7.67 15.27
N LEU A 10 -2.81 7.24 14.97
CA LEU A 10 -3.33 7.08 13.60
C LEU A 10 -3.51 8.40 12.84
N LEU A 11 -3.80 9.50 13.54
CA LEU A 11 -4.00 10.83 12.94
C LEU A 11 -2.70 11.61 12.69
N ILE A 12 -1.62 11.28 13.40
CA ILE A 12 -0.30 11.91 13.22
C ILE A 12 0.17 11.85 11.75
N PRO A 13 0.28 10.67 11.10
CA PRO A 13 0.77 10.61 9.71
C PRO A 13 -0.10 11.40 8.73
N GLN A 14 -1.41 11.47 8.95
CA GLN A 14 -2.34 12.21 8.09
C GLN A 14 -2.15 13.71 8.22
N THR A 15 -1.91 14.16 9.45
CA THR A 15 -1.63 15.57 9.75
C THR A 15 -0.25 15.98 9.24
N VAL A 16 0.75 15.10 9.41
CA VAL A 16 2.12 15.28 8.89
C VAL A 16 2.13 15.38 7.36
N ALA A 17 1.38 14.53 6.66
CA ALA A 17 1.24 14.58 5.20
C ALA A 17 0.64 15.92 4.73
N GLY A 18 -0.39 16.41 5.42
CA GLY A 18 -0.97 17.72 5.13
C GLY A 18 0.01 18.87 5.37
N ILE A 19 0.74 18.86 6.50
CA ILE A 19 1.74 19.88 6.85
C ILE A 19 2.88 19.87 5.81
N LEU A 20 3.38 18.70 5.43
CA LEU A 20 4.41 18.53 4.39
C LEU A 20 3.95 19.10 3.05
N ALA A 21 2.73 18.77 2.63
CA ALA A 21 2.17 19.30 1.39
C ALA A 21 2.08 20.84 1.41
N LYS A 22 1.63 21.41 2.52
CA LYS A 22 1.59 22.87 2.71
C LYS A 22 2.99 23.48 2.63
N SER A 23 4.01 22.83 3.21
CA SER A 23 5.40 23.28 3.14
C SER A 23 5.99 23.24 1.73
N MET A 24 5.50 22.35 0.87
CA MET A 24 5.89 22.22 -0.55
C MET A 24 5.06 23.11 -1.49
N GLY A 25 4.21 23.99 -0.98
CA GLY A 25 3.34 24.86 -1.80
C GLY A 25 2.16 24.12 -2.46
N ARG A 26 1.83 22.91 -2.00
CA ARG A 26 0.67 22.13 -2.45
C ARG A 26 -0.51 22.33 -1.49
N SER A 27 -1.72 22.10 -1.98
CA SER A 27 -2.94 22.20 -1.16
C SER A 27 -2.96 21.18 -0.02
N PHE A 28 -3.00 21.69 1.22
CA PHE A 28 -3.12 20.89 2.46
C PHE A 28 -4.29 19.89 2.37
N PHE A 29 -5.48 20.39 2.06
CA PHE A 29 -6.70 19.57 2.01
C PHE A 29 -6.64 18.49 0.93
N PHE A 30 -6.04 18.80 -0.22
CA PHE A 30 -5.91 17.84 -1.31
C PHE A 30 -5.02 16.66 -0.92
N TRP A 31 -3.86 16.94 -0.32
CA TRP A 31 -2.93 15.90 0.13
C TRP A 31 -3.40 15.15 1.38
N PHE A 32 -4.11 15.83 2.29
CA PHE A 32 -4.77 15.19 3.42
C PHE A 32 -5.82 14.18 2.95
N PHE A 33 -6.65 14.56 1.96
CA PHE A 33 -7.63 13.65 1.35
C PHE A 33 -6.96 12.46 0.65
N ILE A 34 -5.87 12.67 -0.06
CA ILE A 34 -5.12 11.57 -0.71
C ILE A 34 -4.57 10.59 0.33
N SER A 35 -3.94 11.09 1.40
CA SER A 35 -3.40 10.25 2.48
C SER A 35 -4.49 9.43 3.17
N PHE A 36 -5.71 9.97 3.25
CA PHE A 36 -6.89 9.27 3.77
C PHE A 36 -7.50 8.29 2.76
N LEU A 37 -7.46 8.62 1.47
CA LEU A 37 -8.07 7.83 0.40
C LEU A 37 -7.25 6.58 0.04
N ILE A 38 -5.92 6.64 0.11
CA ILE A 38 -5.02 5.49 -0.12
C ILE A 38 -5.41 4.26 0.73
N PRO A 39 -5.61 4.37 2.06
CA PRO A 39 -6.05 3.24 2.88
C PRO A 39 -7.37 2.64 2.40
N ILE A 40 -8.34 3.47 1.99
CA ILE A 40 -9.62 3.02 1.46
C ILE A 40 -9.43 2.25 0.15
N ILE A 41 -8.63 2.80 -0.78
CA ILE A 41 -8.33 2.13 -2.05
C ILE A 41 -7.60 0.81 -1.81
N SER A 42 -6.65 0.77 -0.88
CA SER A 42 -5.93 -0.45 -0.49
C SER A 42 -6.89 -1.54 0.01
N LEU A 43 -7.86 -1.18 0.86
CA LEU A 43 -8.90 -2.10 1.33
C LEU A 43 -9.82 -2.57 0.20
N ILE A 44 -10.23 -1.67 -0.70
CA ILE A 44 -11.05 -2.04 -1.86
C ILE A 44 -10.29 -3.03 -2.74
N VAL A 45 -9.05 -2.73 -3.09
CA VAL A 45 -8.21 -3.63 -3.90
C VAL A 45 -8.05 -4.98 -3.21
N LEU A 46 -7.80 -5.01 -1.89
CA LEU A 46 -7.67 -6.25 -1.15
C LEU A 46 -8.97 -7.07 -1.12
N LEU A 47 -10.12 -6.40 -1.01
CA LEU A 47 -11.44 -7.05 -1.02
C LEU A 47 -11.78 -7.64 -2.40
N PHE A 48 -11.36 -6.96 -3.46
CA PHE A 48 -11.56 -7.38 -4.85
C PHE A 48 -10.40 -8.21 -5.40
N LEU A 49 -9.32 -8.38 -4.62
CA LEU A 49 -8.27 -9.31 -4.94
C LEU A 49 -8.88 -10.70 -4.77
N ASP A 50 -9.38 -11.23 -5.88
CA ASP A 50 -9.89 -12.59 -5.98
C ASP A 50 -8.87 -13.51 -5.31
N ASP A 51 -9.36 -14.37 -4.43
CA ASP A 51 -8.52 -15.28 -3.66
C ASP A 51 -7.89 -16.23 -4.68
N LYS A 52 -6.72 -15.86 -5.20
CA LYS A 52 -5.85 -16.74 -5.98
C LYS A 52 -5.34 -17.80 -5.01
N GLY A 53 -6.24 -18.69 -4.60
CA GLY A 53 -5.88 -20.05 -4.27
C GLY A 53 -5.05 -20.58 -5.44
N GLU A 54 -3.76 -20.72 -5.19
CA GLU A 54 -2.85 -21.55 -5.97
C GLU A 54 -2.87 -21.36 -7.50
N SER A 55 -2.35 -20.24 -8.03
CA SER A 55 -1.75 -20.27 -9.36
C SER A 55 -0.88 -19.07 -9.69
N GLY A 56 0.39 -19.38 -9.92
CA GLY A 56 1.41 -18.46 -10.39
C GLY A 56 2.53 -18.32 -9.39
N GLY A 57 3.19 -19.43 -9.05
CA GLY A 57 4.57 -19.35 -8.59
C GLY A 57 5.30 -18.39 -9.54
N TYR A 58 6.05 -17.45 -8.97
CA TYR A 58 7.05 -16.70 -9.73
C TYR A 58 7.71 -17.69 -10.68
N GLU A 59 7.50 -17.55 -11.99
CA GLU A 59 8.19 -18.35 -12.98
C GLU A 59 9.68 -18.10 -12.72
N LEU A 60 10.30 -19.05 -12.01
CA LEU A 60 11.73 -19.16 -11.89
C LEU A 60 12.21 -19.20 -13.33
N ALA A 61 12.77 -18.07 -13.73
CA ALA A 61 13.15 -17.73 -15.08
C ALA A 61 13.51 -18.96 -15.91
N ASP A 62 12.84 -19.09 -17.05
CA ASP A 62 12.94 -20.08 -18.14
C ASP A 62 14.37 -20.50 -18.56
N HIS A 63 15.39 -19.91 -17.95
CA HIS A 63 16.80 -20.20 -18.11
C HIS A 63 17.34 -21.40 -17.29
N VAL A 64 16.64 -21.89 -16.26
CA VAL A 64 17.13 -23.04 -15.45
C VAL A 64 16.80 -24.39 -16.12
N THR A 65 15.65 -24.51 -16.76
CA THR A 65 15.17 -25.77 -17.39
C THR A 65 16.05 -26.23 -18.56
N LYS A 66 16.80 -25.33 -19.19
CA LYS A 66 17.65 -25.67 -20.35
C LYS A 66 18.95 -26.40 -19.98
N ARG A 67 19.39 -26.37 -18.70
CA ARG A 67 20.61 -27.08 -18.28
C ARG A 67 20.40 -28.56 -17.98
N ASP A 68 19.20 -28.97 -17.56
CA ASP A 68 18.96 -30.34 -17.12
C ASP A 68 18.65 -31.34 -18.25
N ASN A 69 18.44 -30.87 -19.48
CA ASN A 69 18.22 -31.73 -20.66
C ASN A 69 19.49 -31.94 -21.52
N ILE A 70 20.68 -31.56 -21.02
CA ILE A 70 21.96 -31.75 -21.71
C ILE A 70 22.99 -32.40 -20.76
N SER A 71 22.57 -33.39 -19.96
CA SER A 71 23.49 -34.25 -19.22
C SER A 71 23.19 -35.72 -19.47
#